data_AF-A0A239D9V5-F1
#
_entry.id   AF-A0A239D9V5-F1
#
_cell.length_a   1.000
_cell.length_b   1.000
_cell.length_c   1.000
_cell.angle_alpha   90.00
_cell.angle_beta   90.00
_cell.angle_gamma   90.00
#
_symmetry.space_group_name_H-M   'P 1'
#
loop_
_entity.id
_entity.type
_entity.pdbx_description
1 polymer ?
#
loop_
_entity_poly.entity_id
_entity_poly.type
_entity_poly.pdbx_seq_one_letter_code
_entity_poly.pdbx_strand_id
1 'polypeptide(L)'
;MKKILLLLVAAAIVFVIVMKLRLYIRDPLAKVERDDIAVNGDVRVMINYANDVLLEDLSHGQHRIYLVQHWNRTPGVPVRPLQCLQGVVCLTDAEQTAVTPIAGAGRGVSMSDTLVQFVDESGSKVKITLR
;
A
#
# COMPACT_ATOMS: atom_id res chain seq x y z
N MET A 1 -34.98 -2.40 10.59
CA MET A 1 -33.76 -2.86 9.87
C MET A 1 -32.75 -1.74 9.60
N LYS A 2 -33.14 -0.60 9.02
CA LYS A 2 -32.22 0.54 8.80
C LYS A 2 -31.45 0.99 10.05
N LYS A 3 -32.13 1.09 11.21
CA LYS A 3 -31.50 1.46 12.49
C LYS A 3 -30.45 0.45 12.97
N ILE A 4 -30.68 -0.84 12.73
CA ILE A 4 -29.74 -1.92 13.10
C ILE A 4 -28.53 -1.89 12.16
N LEU A 5 -28.76 -1.71 10.86
CA LEU A 5 -27.68 -1.54 9.88
C LEU A 5 -26.81 -0.33 10.23
N LEU A 6 -27.43 0.79 10.60
CA LEU A 6 -26.72 2.02 10.99
C LEU A 6 -25.90 1.81 12.26
N LEU A 7 -26.44 1.09 13.25
CA LEU A 7 -25.71 0.69 14.46
C LEU A 7 -24.52 -0.21 14.14
N LEU A 8 -24.67 -1.18 13.24
CA LEU A 8 -23.58 -2.07 12.82
C LEU A 8 -22.48 -1.28 12.10
N VAL A 9 -22.83 -0.36 11.20
CA VAL A 9 -21.86 0.50 10.53
C VAL A 9 -21.12 1.39 11.53
N ALA A 10 -21.83 2.01 12.46
CA ALA A 10 -21.21 2.83 13.50
C ALA A 10 -20.27 2.01 14.40
N ALA A 11 -20.69 0.82 14.82
CA ALA A 11 -19.87 -0.09 15.59
C ALA A 11 -18.61 -0.53 14.82
N ALA A 12 -18.73 -0.81 13.52
CA ALA A 12 -17.59 -1.15 12.68
C ALA A 12 -16.59 0.02 12.56
N ILE A 13 -17.07 1.26 12.41
CA ILE A 13 -16.21 2.45 12.39
C ILE A 13 -15.45 2.60 13.71
N VAL A 14 -16.15 2.48 14.85
CA VAL A 14 -15.53 2.55 16.17
C VAL A 14 -14.47 1.45 16.34
N PHE A 15 -14.79 0.23 15.91
CA PHE A 15 -13.86 -0.90 15.97
C PHE A 15 -12.58 -0.63 15.16
N VAL A 16 -12.70 -0.11 13.93
CA VAL A 16 -11.55 0.27 13.08
C VAL A 16 -10.66 1.32 13.76
N ILE A 17 -11.27 2.31 14.42
CA ILE A 17 -10.53 3.37 15.12
C ILE A 17 -9.83 2.82 16.36
N VAL A 18 -10.53 2.05 17.20
CA VAL A 18 -9.99 1.51 18.46
C VAL A 18 -8.88 0.48 18.21
N MET A 19 -9.08 -0.40 17.23
CA MET A 19 -8.08 -1.39 16.82
C MET A 19 -6.98 -0.80 15.93
N LYS A 20 -7.07 0.51 15.62
CA LYS A 20 -6.12 1.26 14.79
C LYS A 20 -5.80 0.57 13.45
N LEU A 21 -6.84 -0.01 12.84
CA LEU A 21 -6.69 -0.72 11.57
C LEU A 21 -6.45 0.30 10.45
N ARG A 22 -5.52 0.02 9.54
CA ARG A 22 -5.35 0.83 8.32
C ARG A 22 -5.93 0.12 7.12
N LEU A 23 -6.80 0.84 6.42
CA LEU A 23 -7.43 0.46 5.15
C LEU A 23 -6.64 1.05 3.99
N TYR A 24 -6.22 0.20 3.07
CA TYR A 24 -5.58 0.55 1.80
C TYR A 24 -6.58 0.32 0.69
N ILE A 25 -6.94 1.38 -0.03
CA ILE A 25 -7.92 1.36 -1.11
C ILE A 25 -7.17 1.44 -2.43
N ARG A 26 -7.56 0.63 -3.42
CA ARG A 26 -6.98 0.67 -4.75
C ARG A 26 -7.16 2.04 -5.41
N ASP A 27 -6.07 2.60 -5.90
CA ASP A 27 -6.05 3.73 -6.82
C ASP A 27 -5.94 3.18 -8.27
N PRO A 28 -7.02 3.23 -9.07
CA PRO A 28 -7.00 2.75 -10.45
C PRO A 28 -6.32 3.71 -11.43
N LEU A 29 -6.03 4.95 -11.03
CA LEU A 29 -5.41 5.98 -11.87
C LEU A 29 -3.91 6.12 -11.63
N ALA A 30 -3.41 5.48 -10.57
CA ALA A 30 -1.99 5.44 -10.27
C ALA A 30 -1.18 4.82 -11.42
N LYS A 31 0.02 5.36 -11.63
CA LYS A 31 0.98 4.86 -12.62
C LYS A 31 2.23 4.38 -11.93
N VAL A 32 2.78 3.26 -12.40
CA VAL A 32 4.01 2.68 -11.89
C VAL A 32 5.04 2.63 -13.00
N GLU A 33 6.22 3.16 -12.72
CA GLU A 33 7.39 3.16 -13.59
C GLU A 33 8.53 2.45 -12.85
N ARG A 34 9.33 1.67 -13.59
CA ARG A 34 10.53 1.01 -13.10
C ARG A 34 11.68 1.39 -14.03
N ASP A 35 12.69 2.06 -13.48
CA ASP A 35 13.79 2.67 -14.25
C ASP A 35 13.26 3.55 -15.40
N ASP A 36 12.26 4.38 -15.08
CA ASP A 36 11.55 5.29 -15.99
C ASP A 36 10.79 4.60 -17.14
N ILE A 37 10.64 3.27 -17.08
CA ILE A 37 9.82 2.48 -18.01
C ILE A 37 8.48 2.18 -17.35
N ALA A 38 7.38 2.51 -18.01
CA ALA A 38 6.04 2.21 -17.52
C ALA A 38 5.84 0.70 -17.35
N VAL A 39 5.45 0.28 -16.15
CA VAL A 39 5.06 -1.10 -15.86
C VAL A 39 3.59 -1.24 -16.25
N ASN A 40 3.35 -1.86 -17.40
CA ASN A 40 2.00 -2.14 -17.89
C ASN A 40 1.62 -3.58 -17.52
N GLY A 41 0.41 -3.78 -16.96
CA GLY A 41 -0.07 -5.11 -16.59
C GLY A 41 -0.85 -5.14 -15.27
N ASP A 42 -0.83 -6.30 -14.60
CA ASP A 42 -1.51 -6.56 -13.33
C ASP A 42 -0.78 -5.92 -12.13
N VAL A 43 -0.54 -4.61 -12.23
CA VAL A 43 -0.02 -3.79 -11.14
C VAL A 43 -1.18 -3.10 -10.44
N ARG A 44 -1.17 -3.16 -9.11
CA ARG A 44 -2.17 -2.55 -8.25
C ARG A 44 -1.47 -1.64 -7.26
N VAL A 45 -1.83 -0.37 -7.30
CA VAL A 45 -1.41 0.60 -6.29
C VAL A 45 -2.59 0.80 -5.36
N MET A 46 -2.33 0.73 -4.07
CA MET A 46 -3.33 0.97 -3.03
C MET A 46 -2.78 2.01 -2.06
N ILE A 47 -3.64 2.94 -1.66
CA ILE A 47 -3.29 4.08 -0.82
C ILE A 47 -4.15 4.12 0.44
N ASN A 48 -3.66 4.75 1.49
CA ASN A 48 -4.46 5.01 2.69
C ASN A 48 -4.53 6.51 3.02
N TYR A 49 -5.31 6.85 4.06
CA TYR A 49 -5.48 8.22 4.52
C TYR A 49 -4.21 8.86 5.10
N ALA A 50 -3.20 8.06 5.44
CA ALA A 50 -1.91 8.51 5.97
C ALA A 50 -0.85 8.66 4.88
N ASN A 51 -1.28 8.68 3.61
CA ASN A 51 -0.44 8.70 2.42
C ASN A 51 0.47 7.47 2.24
N ASP A 52 0.27 6.39 3.00
CA ASP A 52 1.02 5.15 2.77
C ASP A 52 0.64 4.51 1.44
N VAL A 53 1.60 3.87 0.80
CA VAL A 53 1.41 3.20 -0.49
C VAL A 53 1.76 1.74 -0.39
N LEU A 54 0.82 0.90 -0.82
CA LEU A 54 0.98 -0.52 -1.03
C LEU A 54 0.98 -0.78 -2.53
N LEU A 55 2.11 -1.23 -3.04
CA LEU A 55 2.29 -1.66 -4.42
C LEU A 55 2.23 -3.18 -4.47
N GLU A 56 1.34 -3.71 -5.27
CA GLU A 56 1.24 -5.13 -5.59
C GLU A 56 1.44 -5.31 -7.08
N ASP A 57 2.57 -5.89 -7.45
CA ASP A 57 2.96 -6.18 -8.82
C ASP A 57 2.81 -7.67 -9.06
N LEU A 58 1.87 -8.05 -9.93
CA LEU A 58 1.66 -9.43 -10.40
C LEU A 58 2.24 -9.64 -11.81
N SER A 59 2.99 -8.69 -12.34
CA SER A 59 3.50 -8.75 -13.70
C SER A 59 4.53 -9.88 -13.84
N HIS A 60 4.63 -10.43 -15.05
CA HIS A 60 5.62 -11.46 -15.39
C HIS A 60 5.60 -12.71 -14.49
N GLY A 61 4.46 -13.03 -13.89
CA GLY A 61 4.29 -14.23 -13.06
C GLY A 61 5.00 -14.17 -11.71
N GLN A 62 5.50 -13.01 -11.30
CA GLN A 62 6.00 -12.80 -9.95
C GLN A 62 4.98 -12.00 -9.15
N HIS A 63 4.70 -12.44 -7.92
CA HIS A 63 3.87 -11.69 -6.98
C HIS A 63 4.78 -10.92 -6.03
N ARG A 64 4.94 -9.63 -6.27
CA ARG A 64 5.75 -8.73 -5.44
C ARG A 64 4.84 -7.76 -4.71
N ILE A 65 5.01 -7.65 -3.39
CA ILE A 65 4.26 -6.72 -2.56
C ILE A 65 5.25 -5.81 -1.84
N TYR A 66 5.11 -4.50 -2.05
CA TYR A 66 5.89 -3.48 -1.36
C TYR A 66 4.95 -2.56 -0.60
N LEU A 67 5.23 -2.36 0.68
CA LEU A 67 4.61 -1.35 1.50
C LEU A 67 5.64 -0.26 1.80
N VAL A 68 5.26 0.98 1.49
CA VAL A 68 6.04 2.18 1.82
C VAL A 68 5.15 3.04 2.70
N GLN A 69 5.57 3.27 3.93
CA GLN A 69 4.80 4.04 4.90
C GLN A 69 5.39 5.43 5.09
N HIS A 70 4.53 6.43 5.24
CA HIS A 70 4.95 7.83 5.32
C HIS A 70 5.83 8.11 6.55
N TRP A 71 5.57 7.41 7.66
CA TRP A 71 6.23 7.66 8.95
C TRP A 71 7.70 7.20 8.97
N ASN A 72 8.03 6.05 8.37
CA ASN A 72 9.39 5.52 8.35
C ASN A 72 10.10 5.66 7.01
N ARG A 73 9.35 5.95 5.93
CA ARG A 73 9.84 6.02 4.55
C ARG A 73 10.75 4.84 4.19
N THR A 74 10.42 3.66 4.73
CA THR A 74 11.21 2.46 4.56
C THR A 74 10.40 1.49 3.71
N PRO A 75 10.77 1.28 2.44
CA PRO A 75 10.10 0.30 1.60
C PRO A 75 10.41 -1.09 2.15
N GLY A 76 9.38 -1.93 2.23
CA GLY A 76 9.51 -3.27 2.77
C GLY A 76 8.34 -4.17 2.40
N VAL A 77 8.51 -5.46 2.63
CA VAL A 77 7.43 -6.44 2.49
C VAL A 77 6.70 -6.55 3.83
N PRO A 78 5.36 -6.47 3.88
CA PRO A 78 4.62 -6.67 5.12
C PRO A 78 4.98 -8.01 5.79
N VAL A 79 5.31 -7.99 7.08
CA VAL A 79 5.69 -9.20 7.84
C VAL A 79 4.51 -10.16 7.98
N ARG A 80 3.29 -9.61 8.07
CA ARG A 80 2.05 -10.37 8.17
C ARG A 80 1.27 -10.27 6.86
N PRO A 81 0.56 -11.35 6.46
CA PRO A 81 -0.35 -11.30 5.33
C PRO A 81 -1.39 -10.21 5.52
N LEU A 82 -1.61 -9.41 4.48
CA LEU A 82 -2.66 -8.41 4.45
C LEU A 82 -4.00 -9.09 4.20
N GLN A 83 -5.04 -8.65 4.92
CA GLN A 83 -6.39 -9.13 4.66
C GLN A 83 -6.99 -8.31 3.52
N CYS A 84 -6.99 -8.87 2.32
CA CYS A 84 -7.44 -8.17 1.13
C CYS A 84 -8.79 -8.70 0.62
N LEU A 85 -9.73 -7.79 0.41
CA LEU A 85 -10.90 -8.04 -0.42
C LEU A 85 -10.47 -7.89 -1.88
N GLN A 86 -10.63 -8.98 -2.65
CA GLN A 86 -10.17 -9.19 -4.03
C GLN A 86 -9.83 -7.92 -4.82
N GLY A 87 -8.58 -7.46 -4.71
CA GLY A 87 -8.03 -6.37 -5.52
C GLY A 87 -8.71 -5.01 -5.40
N VAL A 88 -9.46 -4.76 -4.32
CA VAL A 88 -10.16 -3.49 -4.08
C VAL A 88 -9.65 -2.82 -2.82
N VAL A 89 -9.58 -3.55 -1.71
CA VAL A 89 -9.17 -3.01 -0.42
C VAL A 89 -8.34 -4.03 0.36
N CYS A 90 -7.29 -3.57 1.03
CA CYS A 90 -6.49 -4.36 1.96
C CYS A 90 -6.52 -3.74 3.35
N LEU A 91 -6.54 -4.59 4.37
CA LEU A 91 -6.55 -4.21 5.77
C LEU A 91 -5.26 -4.68 6.44
N THR A 92 -4.71 -3.81 7.29
CA THR A 92 -3.63 -4.13 8.21
C THR A 92 -4.14 -4.12 9.65
N ASP A 93 -3.56 -4.96 10.50
CA ASP A 93 -3.90 -5.12 11.91
C ASP A 93 -3.17 -4.11 12.83
N ALA A 94 -2.49 -3.11 12.25
CA ALA A 94 -1.65 -2.18 13.00
C ALA A 94 -1.65 -0.76 12.43
N GLU A 95 -1.51 0.23 13.32
CA GLU A 95 -1.28 1.62 12.94
C GLU A 95 0.04 1.76 12.17
N GLN A 96 1.07 1.01 12.57
CA GLN A 96 2.34 0.95 11.88
C GLN A 96 2.63 -0.50 11.53
N THR A 97 2.21 -0.91 10.33
CA THR A 97 2.49 -2.24 9.82
C THR A 97 3.98 -2.56 9.83
N ALA A 98 4.36 -3.63 10.52
CA ALA A 98 5.73 -4.12 10.49
C ALA A 98 6.08 -4.58 9.06
N VAL A 99 7.23 -4.12 8.57
CA VAL A 99 7.77 -4.50 7.26
C VAL A 99 9.15 -5.11 7.42
N THR A 100 9.44 -6.14 6.64
CA THR A 100 10.81 -6.60 6.38
C THR A 100 11.41 -5.68 5.32
N PRO A 101 12.43 -4.87 5.65
CA PRO A 101 13.01 -3.96 4.68
C PRO A 101 13.57 -4.72 3.47
N ILE A 102 13.33 -4.20 2.27
CA ILE A 102 13.92 -4.77 1.04
C ILE A 102 15.40 -4.39 0.92
N ALA A 103 16.15 -5.12 0.09
CA ALA A 103 17.52 -4.74 -0.21
C ALA A 103 17.55 -3.32 -0.82
N GLY A 104 18.31 -2.40 -0.21
CA GLY A 104 18.30 -0.98 -0.60
C GLY A 104 17.29 -0.10 0.13
N ALA A 105 16.56 -0.63 1.13
CA ALA A 105 15.62 0.14 1.94
C ALA A 105 16.25 1.43 2.51
N GLY A 106 15.51 2.54 2.37
CA GLY A 106 15.94 3.88 2.77
C GLY A 106 16.78 4.63 1.73
N ARG A 107 17.23 3.99 0.64
CA ARG A 107 17.93 4.68 -0.45
C ARG A 107 16.94 5.23 -1.47
N GLY A 108 17.14 6.50 -1.84
CA GLY A 108 16.37 7.15 -2.90
C GLY A 108 14.86 7.20 -2.65
N VAL A 109 14.44 7.09 -1.38
CA VAL A 109 13.02 7.12 -1.01
C VAL A 109 12.54 8.56 -0.98
N SER A 110 11.53 8.86 -1.78
CA SER A 110 10.84 10.14 -1.81
C SER A 110 9.34 9.90 -1.78
N MET A 111 8.61 10.68 -1.00
CA MET A 111 7.19 10.46 -0.76
C MET A 111 6.49 11.79 -0.58
N SER A 112 5.62 12.13 -1.52
CA SER A 112 4.73 13.29 -1.51
C SER A 112 3.30 12.83 -1.76
N ASP A 113 2.35 13.75 -1.77
CA ASP A 113 0.94 13.46 -1.99
C ASP A 113 0.64 12.89 -3.39
N THR A 114 1.55 13.10 -4.36
CA THR A 114 1.36 12.69 -5.76
C THR A 114 2.44 11.74 -6.27
N LEU A 115 3.52 11.53 -5.52
CA LEU A 115 4.68 10.78 -5.97
C LEU A 115 5.28 9.97 -4.82
N VAL A 116 5.43 8.67 -5.05
CA VAL A 116 6.21 7.79 -4.17
C VAL A 116 7.29 7.11 -4.99
N GLN A 117 8.53 7.24 -4.56
CA GLN A 117 9.69 6.69 -5.24
C GLN A 117 10.53 5.91 -4.24
N PHE A 118 11.06 4.76 -4.64
CA PHE A 118 12.02 3.99 -3.87
C PHE A 118 12.87 3.10 -4.78
N VAL A 119 13.92 2.48 -4.22
CA VAL A 119 14.71 1.47 -4.92
C VAL A 119 14.30 0.09 -4.41
N ASP A 120 14.07 -0.86 -5.33
CA ASP A 120 13.66 -2.20 -4.96
C ASP A 120 14.82 -3.19 -4.79
N GLU A 121 14.50 -4.45 -4.49
CA GLU A 121 15.48 -5.51 -4.26
C GLU A 121 16.41 -5.81 -5.45
N SER A 122 16.00 -5.45 -6.67
CA SER A 122 16.81 -5.58 -7.88
C SER A 122 17.73 -4.38 -8.13
N GLY A 123 17.60 -3.32 -7.33
CA GLY A 123 18.30 -2.06 -7.52
C GLY A 123 17.60 -1.11 -8.49
N SER A 124 16.45 -1.49 -9.03
CA SER A 124 15.65 -0.64 -9.92
C SER A 124 14.96 0.47 -9.16
N LYS A 125 14.90 1.66 -9.75
CA LYS A 125 14.12 2.79 -9.25
C LYS A 125 12.65 2.58 -9.59
N VAL A 126 11.83 2.36 -8.57
CA VAL A 126 10.38 2.30 -8.67
C VAL A 126 9.80 3.67 -8.41
N LYS A 127 8.94 4.15 -9.30
CA LYS A 127 8.25 5.43 -9.20
C LYS A 127 6.76 5.22 -9.38
N ILE A 128 6.00 5.65 -8.39
CA ILE A 128 4.56 5.54 -8.31
C ILE A 128 4.00 6.96 -8.35
N THR A 129 3.21 7.28 -9.36
CA THR A 129 2.52 8.57 -9.47
C THR A 129 1.06 8.38 -9.12
N LEU A 130 0.57 9.09 -8.12
CA LEU A 130 -0.80 9.06 -7.61
C LEU A 130 -1.65 10.18 -8.25
N ARG A 131 -2.98 10.02 -8.29
CA ARG A 131 -3.90 11.01 -8.88
C ARG A 131 -5.11 11.35 -8.02
#